data_AF-A0A949HRZ0-F1
#
_entry.id   AF-A0A949HRZ0-F1
#
_cell.length_a   1.000
_cell.length_b   1.000
_cell.length_c   1.000
_cell.angle_alpha   90.00
_cell.angle_beta   90.00
_cell.angle_gamma   90.00
#
_symmetry.space_group_name_H-M   'P 1'
#
loop_
_entity.id
_entity.type
_entity.pdbx_description
1 polymer ?
#
loop_
_entity_poly.entity_id
_entity_poly.type
_entity_poly.pdbx_seq_one_letter_code
_entity_poly.pdbx_strand_id
1 'polypeptide(L)'
;MKLRSPSAASVTIHPSQFPETVRRDLLKSLRSHAIAPKFHYDTFRQAQKWLALHDSCSPSRHDAHCRAIYENCFRTVASQIHSSQVHLIGLGCGGGQKEARLLRLLKARGHKTFYTPCDASVPLVLAARRAALSILPAGNCFPLVCDLGTAGHLLMLRDLPTASPMPRLVTFFGMMPNFEPNRILPKLASLLRRNDFLLVSANLAPARDYDAGMKAILPQYRNAQTRDWLMTFLLDVGFRQTDGKLIFSIENGAMDLKRIVARFHFSRNSEIHVHDKSFAFRASESLRVFFSYRHTPERLRRLLSRYNLQTCFQWIAQSAEEAVLLCHSSVGPSR
;
A
#
# COMPACT_ATOMS: atom_id res chain seq x y z
N MET A 1 -15.60 -21.40 -23.76
CA MET A 1 -14.18 -21.38 -24.20
C MET A 1 -13.30 -21.37 -22.94
N LYS A 2 -12.69 -22.51 -22.57
CA LYS A 2 -11.79 -22.59 -21.40
C LYS A 2 -10.57 -21.71 -21.67
N LEU A 3 -10.45 -20.59 -20.96
CA LEU A 3 -9.24 -19.75 -20.97
C LEU A 3 -8.07 -20.64 -20.54
N ARG A 4 -7.22 -21.06 -21.49
CA ARG A 4 -5.89 -21.59 -21.19
C ARG A 4 -5.20 -20.51 -20.36
N SER A 5 -5.04 -20.77 -19.08
CA SER A 5 -4.21 -19.92 -18.24
C SER A 5 -2.80 -20.01 -18.84
N PRO A 6 -2.16 -18.89 -19.20
CA PRO A 6 -0.81 -18.95 -19.78
C PRO A 6 0.10 -19.70 -18.81
N SER A 7 0.91 -20.62 -19.33
CA SER A 7 1.78 -21.52 -18.54
C SER A 7 2.83 -20.77 -17.71
N ALA A 8 3.11 -19.51 -18.06
CA ALA A 8 4.03 -18.62 -17.35
C ALA A 8 3.49 -17.18 -17.30
N ALA A 9 3.88 -16.44 -16.26
CA ALA A 9 3.64 -15.01 -16.14
C ALA A 9 4.96 -14.24 -16.25
N SER A 10 5.03 -13.26 -17.15
CA SER A 10 6.13 -12.29 -17.16
C SER A 10 5.87 -11.24 -16.08
N VAL A 11 6.87 -10.98 -15.25
CA VAL A 11 6.84 -10.01 -14.15
C VAL A 11 8.13 -9.19 -14.23
N THR A 12 7.99 -7.87 -14.34
CA THR A 12 9.14 -6.98 -14.25
C THR A 12 9.52 -6.79 -12.79
N ILE A 13 10.80 -6.98 -12.45
CA ILE A 13 11.32 -6.76 -11.10
C ILE A 13 12.26 -5.56 -11.13
N HIS A 14 11.95 -4.52 -10.36
CA HIS A 14 12.79 -3.34 -10.23
C HIS A 14 14.02 -3.64 -9.34
N PRO A 15 15.20 -3.01 -9.57
CA PRO A 15 16.39 -3.23 -8.76
C PRO A 15 16.24 -3.00 -7.24
N SER A 16 15.20 -2.27 -6.80
CA SER A 16 14.86 -2.16 -5.37
C SER A 16 14.38 -3.46 -4.74
N GLN A 17 14.15 -4.49 -5.55
CA GLN A 17 13.73 -5.84 -5.15
C GLN A 17 14.71 -6.92 -5.61
N PHE A 18 15.92 -6.54 -6.05
CA PHE A 18 16.98 -7.52 -6.28
C PHE A 18 17.52 -8.07 -4.95
N PRO A 19 17.98 -9.33 -4.92
CA PRO A 19 18.35 -10.03 -3.68
C PRO A 19 19.30 -9.23 -2.78
N GLU A 20 20.31 -8.58 -3.34
CA GLU A 20 21.32 -7.82 -2.62
C GLU A 20 20.71 -6.57 -1.95
N THR A 21 19.80 -5.90 -2.64
CA THR A 21 19.07 -4.74 -2.10
C THR A 21 18.14 -5.17 -0.97
N VAL A 22 17.35 -6.24 -1.17
CA VAL A 22 16.43 -6.77 -0.15
C VAL A 22 17.21 -7.20 1.10
N ARG A 23 18.31 -7.94 0.92
CA ARG A 23 19.24 -8.32 2.00
C ARG A 23 19.78 -7.10 2.74
N ARG A 24 20.32 -6.11 2.02
CA ARG A 24 20.85 -4.87 2.64
C ARG A 24 19.80 -4.17 3.49
N ASP A 25 18.59 -4.06 2.98
CA ASP A 25 17.50 -3.37 3.67
C ASP A 25 17.04 -4.14 4.91
N LEU A 26 17.02 -5.48 4.86
CA LEU A 26 16.70 -6.33 6.02
C LEU A 26 17.73 -6.13 7.13
N LEU A 27 19.02 -6.22 6.79
CA LEU A 27 20.10 -5.99 7.74
C LEU A 27 20.03 -4.58 8.35
N LYS A 28 19.72 -3.56 7.53
CA LYS A 28 19.51 -2.19 8.02
C LYS A 28 18.31 -2.10 8.98
N SER A 29 17.22 -2.78 8.68
CA SER A 29 16.03 -2.83 9.54
C SER A 29 16.31 -3.46 10.90
N LEU A 30 17.09 -4.54 10.94
CA LEU A 30 17.51 -5.19 12.17
C LEU A 30 18.45 -4.30 12.99
N ARG A 31 19.48 -3.70 12.37
CA ARG A 31 20.41 -2.76 13.04
C ARG A 31 19.72 -1.54 13.63
N SER A 32 18.70 -1.03 12.96
CA SER A 32 17.98 0.19 13.39
C SER A 32 16.80 -0.09 14.32
N HIS A 33 16.57 -1.35 14.68
CA HIS A 33 15.44 -1.79 15.48
C HIS A 33 14.09 -1.30 14.90
N ALA A 34 14.01 -1.22 13.57
CA ALA A 34 12.86 -0.74 12.83
C ALA A 34 12.68 -1.51 11.52
N ILE A 35 11.71 -2.41 11.51
CA ILE A 35 11.41 -3.25 10.35
C ILE A 35 10.71 -2.40 9.27
N ALA A 36 11.24 -2.47 8.05
CA ALA A 36 10.63 -1.85 6.89
C ALA A 36 9.32 -2.59 6.55
N PRO A 37 8.22 -1.87 6.23
CA PRO A 37 6.92 -2.50 6.00
C PRO A 37 6.91 -3.61 4.95
N LYS A 38 7.78 -3.54 3.93
CA LYS A 38 7.85 -4.53 2.84
C LYS A 38 8.08 -5.97 3.34
N PHE A 39 8.78 -6.14 4.46
CA PHE A 39 9.13 -7.47 4.98
C PHE A 39 7.96 -8.22 5.59
N HIS A 40 6.77 -7.62 5.66
CA HIS A 40 5.54 -8.31 6.03
C HIS A 40 4.78 -8.90 4.85
N TYR A 41 5.37 -8.85 3.65
CA TYR A 41 4.78 -9.32 2.40
C TYR A 41 5.77 -10.06 1.50
N ASP A 42 7.01 -10.24 1.96
CA ASP A 42 8.14 -10.70 1.15
C ASP A 42 7.97 -12.17 0.73
N THR A 43 7.54 -13.01 1.67
CA THR A 43 7.24 -14.42 1.41
C THR A 43 5.78 -14.65 1.04
N PHE A 44 5.52 -15.75 0.33
CA PHE A 44 4.14 -16.21 0.04
C PHE A 44 3.31 -16.36 1.33
N ARG A 45 3.90 -16.92 2.38
CA ARG A 45 3.25 -17.11 3.69
C ARG A 45 2.83 -15.77 4.30
N GLN A 46 3.73 -14.80 4.32
CA GLN A 46 3.46 -13.46 4.86
C GLN A 46 2.35 -12.75 4.08
N ALA A 47 2.43 -12.77 2.75
CA ALA A 47 1.41 -12.20 1.88
C ALA A 47 0.04 -12.86 2.06
N GLN A 48 -0.02 -14.18 2.22
CA GLN A 48 -1.27 -14.90 2.50
C GLN A 48 -1.88 -14.52 3.85
N LYS A 49 -1.06 -14.41 4.91
CA LYS A 49 -1.52 -13.97 6.23
C LYS A 49 -2.10 -12.57 6.17
N TRP A 50 -1.47 -11.66 5.43
CA TRP A 50 -2.01 -10.32 5.22
C TRP A 50 -3.33 -10.34 4.43
N LEU A 51 -3.42 -11.12 3.35
CA LEU A 51 -4.66 -11.24 2.56
C LEU A 51 -5.82 -11.75 3.42
N ALA A 52 -5.57 -12.79 4.23
CA ALA A 52 -6.56 -13.33 5.15
C ALA A 52 -7.02 -12.30 6.20
N LEU A 53 -6.06 -11.58 6.81
CA LEU A 53 -6.35 -10.47 7.74
C LEU A 53 -7.18 -9.38 7.05
N HIS A 54 -6.80 -8.98 5.85
CA HIS A 54 -7.49 -7.93 5.10
C HIS A 54 -8.92 -8.37 4.74
N ASP A 55 -9.09 -9.62 4.32
CA ASP A 55 -10.40 -10.18 3.99
C ASP A 55 -11.30 -10.30 5.23
N SER A 56 -10.76 -10.62 6.41
CA SER A 56 -11.56 -10.72 7.64
C SER A 56 -11.83 -9.38 8.33
N CYS A 57 -10.91 -8.41 8.24
CA CYS A 57 -10.93 -7.24 9.11
C CYS A 57 -11.02 -5.88 8.39
N SER A 58 -10.84 -5.81 7.06
CA SER A 58 -10.91 -4.52 6.38
C SER A 58 -12.35 -4.00 6.30
N PRO A 59 -12.61 -2.73 6.70
CA PRO A 59 -13.92 -2.12 6.51
C PRO A 59 -14.37 -2.13 5.04
N SER A 60 -13.45 -2.01 4.09
CA SER A 60 -13.78 -2.06 2.66
C SER A 60 -14.36 -3.41 2.18
N ARG A 61 -14.24 -4.47 3.01
CA ARG A 61 -14.83 -5.79 2.79
C ARG A 61 -16.23 -5.92 3.37
N HIS A 62 -16.44 -5.44 4.59
CA HIS A 62 -17.65 -5.76 5.37
C HIS A 62 -18.61 -4.59 5.56
N ASP A 63 -18.13 -3.36 5.39
CA ASP A 63 -18.92 -2.14 5.54
C ASP A 63 -19.35 -1.61 4.15
N ALA A 64 -20.66 -1.61 3.90
CA ALA A 64 -21.26 -1.14 2.67
C ALA A 64 -21.01 0.36 2.43
N HIS A 65 -20.99 1.19 3.48
CA HIS A 65 -20.70 2.62 3.38
C HIS A 65 -19.23 2.85 3.05
N CYS A 66 -18.32 2.09 3.68
CA CYS A 66 -16.91 2.10 3.30
C CYS A 66 -16.72 1.67 1.84
N ARG A 67 -17.47 0.67 1.36
CA ARG A 67 -17.42 0.29 -0.05
C ARG A 67 -17.95 1.39 -0.97
N ALA A 68 -19.06 2.03 -0.58
CA ALA A 68 -19.73 3.05 -1.38
C ALA A 68 -18.82 4.26 -1.67
N ILE A 69 -17.96 4.68 -0.74
CA ILE A 69 -17.04 5.79 -1.00
C ILE A 69 -16.04 5.50 -2.14
N TYR A 70 -15.59 4.25 -2.27
CA TYR A 70 -14.75 3.82 -3.39
C TYR A 70 -15.55 3.79 -4.69
N GLU A 71 -16.75 3.21 -4.69
CA GLU A 71 -17.59 3.13 -5.90
C GLU A 71 -18.00 4.52 -6.41
N ASN A 72 -18.30 5.45 -5.50
CA ASN A 72 -18.59 6.85 -5.83
C ASN A 72 -17.37 7.52 -6.48
N CYS A 73 -16.20 7.36 -5.87
CA CYS A 73 -14.95 7.86 -6.42
C CYS A 73 -14.66 7.29 -7.82
N PHE A 74 -14.85 5.97 -8.00
CA PHE A 74 -14.64 5.28 -9.26
C PHE A 74 -15.58 5.80 -10.36
N ARG A 75 -16.87 6.01 -10.04
CA ARG A 75 -17.84 6.60 -10.98
C ARG A 75 -17.45 8.02 -11.37
N THR A 76 -17.04 8.85 -10.42
CA THR A 76 -16.64 10.25 -10.68
C THR A 76 -15.40 10.33 -11.57
N VAL A 77 -14.35 9.53 -11.30
CA VAL A 77 -13.16 9.59 -12.16
C VAL A 77 -13.43 8.99 -13.54
N ALA A 78 -14.24 7.92 -13.62
CA ALA A 78 -14.57 7.29 -14.89
C ALA A 78 -15.47 8.17 -15.78
N SER A 79 -16.21 9.14 -15.22
CA SER A 79 -16.93 10.14 -16.02
C SER A 79 -16.03 11.27 -16.53
N GLN A 80 -14.85 11.48 -15.94
CA GLN A 80 -13.89 12.52 -16.35
C GLN A 80 -12.88 12.03 -17.39
N ILE A 81 -12.83 10.72 -17.65
CA ILE A 81 -11.97 10.13 -18.67
C ILE A 81 -12.74 10.14 -20.01
N HIS A 82 -12.31 11.00 -20.93
CA HIS A 82 -12.91 11.10 -22.28
C HIS A 82 -12.16 10.26 -23.32
N SER A 83 -10.94 9.81 -23.02
CA SER A 83 -10.15 8.96 -23.91
C SER A 83 -10.78 7.58 -24.08
N SER A 84 -10.69 7.00 -25.29
CA SER A 84 -11.09 5.61 -25.55
C SER A 84 -10.17 4.59 -24.86
N GLN A 85 -8.99 5.01 -24.39
CA GLN A 85 -8.02 4.16 -23.70
C GLN A 85 -7.58 4.77 -22.36
N VAL A 86 -7.32 3.92 -21.38
CA VAL A 86 -6.83 4.34 -20.05
C VAL A 86 -5.88 3.29 -19.46
N HIS A 87 -4.81 3.75 -18.83
CA HIS A 87 -3.88 2.90 -18.09
C HIS A 87 -4.07 3.08 -16.58
N LEU A 88 -4.54 2.03 -15.91
CA LEU A 88 -4.60 1.97 -14.46
C LEU A 88 -3.24 1.52 -13.88
N ILE A 89 -2.67 2.28 -12.97
CA ILE A 89 -1.43 1.95 -12.25
C ILE A 89 -1.75 1.80 -10.77
N GLY A 90 -1.73 0.57 -10.26
CA GLY A 90 -2.03 0.29 -8.86
C GLY A 90 -0.78 0.22 -8.01
N LEU A 91 -0.49 1.27 -7.24
CA LEU A 91 0.68 1.36 -6.37
C LEU A 91 0.36 0.77 -5.00
N GLY A 92 1.03 -0.32 -4.65
CA GLY A 92 0.64 -1.16 -3.51
C GLY A 92 -0.64 -1.91 -3.79
N CYS A 93 -0.65 -2.68 -4.89
CA CYS A 93 -1.88 -3.28 -5.40
C CYS A 93 -2.50 -4.31 -4.45
N GLY A 94 -1.73 -4.90 -3.52
CA GLY A 94 -2.24 -5.97 -2.67
C GLY A 94 -2.84 -7.10 -3.49
N GLY A 95 -4.04 -7.58 -3.12
CA GLY A 95 -4.79 -8.56 -3.91
C GLY A 95 -5.51 -8.00 -5.16
N GLY A 96 -5.42 -6.70 -5.42
CA GLY A 96 -5.95 -6.03 -6.62
C GLY A 96 -7.48 -5.94 -6.71
N GLN A 97 -8.23 -6.21 -5.63
CA GLN A 97 -9.70 -6.29 -5.71
C GLN A 97 -10.37 -4.91 -5.85
N LYS A 98 -9.74 -3.84 -5.36
CA LYS A 98 -10.23 -2.46 -5.57
C LYS A 98 -10.03 -2.07 -7.05
N GLU A 99 -8.83 -2.28 -7.56
CA GLU A 99 -8.46 -2.04 -8.96
C GLU A 99 -9.31 -2.89 -9.91
N ALA A 100 -9.57 -4.15 -9.60
CA ALA A 100 -10.43 -5.02 -10.42
C ALA A 100 -11.85 -4.45 -10.57
N ARG A 101 -12.43 -3.84 -9.52
CA ARG A 101 -13.74 -3.19 -9.61
C ARG A 101 -13.69 -1.96 -10.52
N LEU A 102 -12.66 -1.13 -10.36
CA LEU A 102 -12.43 0.03 -11.22
C LEU A 102 -12.19 -0.38 -12.70
N LEU A 103 -11.41 -1.43 -12.96
CA LEU A 103 -11.19 -1.97 -14.30
C LEU A 103 -12.50 -2.46 -14.94
N ARG A 104 -13.38 -3.12 -14.18
CA ARG A 104 -14.72 -3.53 -14.67
C ARG A 104 -15.56 -2.32 -15.04
N LEU A 105 -15.58 -1.28 -14.19
CA LEU A 105 -16.30 -0.06 -14.46
C LEU A 105 -15.79 0.64 -15.73
N LEU A 106 -14.47 0.79 -15.87
CA LEU A 106 -13.87 1.41 -17.05
C LEU A 106 -14.17 0.61 -18.32
N LYS A 107 -14.09 -0.72 -18.27
CA LYS A 107 -14.46 -1.59 -19.39
C LYS A 107 -15.95 -1.47 -19.75
N ALA A 108 -16.84 -1.44 -18.75
CA ALA A 108 -18.28 -1.28 -18.96
C ALA A 108 -18.65 0.06 -19.61
N ARG A 109 -17.81 1.09 -19.44
CA ARG A 109 -17.94 2.40 -20.12
C ARG A 109 -17.30 2.44 -21.50
N GLY A 110 -16.79 1.31 -22.00
CA GLY A 110 -16.21 1.20 -23.34
C GLY A 110 -14.73 1.55 -23.44
N HIS A 111 -14.03 1.80 -22.33
CA HIS A 111 -12.59 2.07 -22.39
C HIS A 111 -11.80 0.79 -22.66
N LYS A 112 -10.82 0.86 -23.57
CA LYS A 112 -9.73 -0.12 -23.64
C LYS A 112 -8.80 0.11 -22.44
N THR A 113 -8.75 -0.86 -21.54
CA THR A 113 -7.99 -0.74 -20.30
C THR A 113 -6.65 -1.45 -20.37
N PHE A 114 -5.65 -0.80 -19.77
CA PHE A 114 -4.34 -1.35 -19.47
C PHE A 114 -4.13 -1.32 -17.96
N TYR A 115 -3.36 -2.26 -17.41
CA TYR A 115 -3.14 -2.34 -15.97
C TYR A 115 -1.70 -2.66 -15.62
N THR A 116 -1.15 -1.90 -14.68
CA THR A 116 0.12 -2.19 -14.02
C THR A 116 -0.15 -2.37 -12.52
N PRO A 117 -0.31 -3.62 -12.04
CA PRO A 117 -0.22 -3.91 -10.61
C PRO A 117 1.22 -3.74 -10.15
N CYS A 118 1.44 -2.91 -9.14
CA CYS A 118 2.74 -2.64 -8.56
C CYS A 118 2.71 -2.94 -7.06
N ASP A 119 3.61 -3.79 -6.57
CA ASP A 119 3.80 -4.04 -5.14
C ASP A 119 5.26 -4.43 -4.85
N ALA A 120 5.67 -4.37 -3.59
CA ALA A 120 6.96 -4.91 -3.17
C ALA A 120 6.96 -6.45 -3.20
N SER A 121 5.78 -7.08 -3.18
CA SER A 121 5.59 -8.53 -3.07
C SER A 121 5.24 -9.18 -4.41
N VAL A 122 6.06 -10.15 -4.83
CA VAL A 122 5.76 -11.01 -6.00
C VAL A 122 4.41 -11.73 -5.83
N PRO A 123 4.10 -12.41 -4.68
CA PRO A 123 2.79 -13.01 -4.45
C PRO A 123 1.60 -12.07 -4.65
N LEU A 124 1.67 -10.83 -4.14
CA LEU A 124 0.58 -9.86 -4.25
C LEU A 124 0.41 -9.38 -5.70
N VAL A 125 1.50 -9.06 -6.39
CA VAL A 125 1.47 -8.69 -7.82
C VAL A 125 0.83 -9.78 -8.67
N LEU A 126 1.17 -11.05 -8.43
CA LEU A 126 0.56 -12.18 -9.14
C LEU A 126 -0.92 -12.37 -8.80
N ALA A 127 -1.31 -12.15 -7.54
CA ALA A 127 -2.72 -12.19 -7.13
C ALA A 127 -3.55 -11.09 -7.83
N ALA A 128 -3.04 -9.85 -7.82
CA ALA A 128 -3.67 -8.72 -8.51
C ALA A 128 -3.73 -8.92 -10.03
N ARG A 129 -2.66 -9.44 -10.65
CA ARG A 129 -2.64 -9.83 -12.06
C ARG A 129 -3.75 -10.83 -12.36
N ARG A 130 -3.85 -11.91 -11.57
CA ARG A 130 -4.89 -12.94 -11.77
C ARG A 130 -6.29 -12.34 -11.70
N ALA A 131 -6.55 -11.44 -10.74
CA ALA A 131 -7.82 -10.74 -10.65
C ALA A 131 -8.09 -9.90 -11.92
N ALA A 132 -7.10 -9.17 -12.41
CA ALA A 132 -7.22 -8.35 -13.61
C ALA A 132 -7.43 -9.17 -14.90
N LEU A 133 -6.81 -10.35 -15.03
CA LEU A 133 -6.96 -11.21 -16.23
C LEU A 133 -8.36 -11.77 -16.41
N SER A 134 -9.21 -11.75 -15.37
CA SER A 134 -10.63 -12.04 -15.52
C SER A 134 -11.41 -10.93 -16.26
N ILE A 135 -10.77 -9.77 -16.48
CA ILE A 135 -11.40 -8.55 -16.99
C ILE A 135 -10.76 -8.10 -18.30
N LEU A 136 -9.43 -8.12 -18.40
CA LEU A 136 -8.66 -7.63 -19.55
C LEU A 136 -7.69 -8.69 -20.11
N PRO A 137 -7.30 -8.60 -21.40
CA PRO A 137 -6.38 -9.54 -22.02
C PRO A 137 -5.00 -9.53 -21.36
N ALA A 138 -4.29 -10.66 -21.37
CA ALA A 138 -2.96 -10.76 -20.76
C ALA A 138 -1.93 -9.77 -21.32
N GLY A 139 -2.01 -9.42 -22.61
CA GLY A 139 -1.14 -8.42 -23.24
C GLY A 139 -1.38 -6.98 -22.79
N ASN A 140 -2.45 -6.72 -22.02
CA ASN A 140 -2.76 -5.40 -21.45
C ASN A 140 -2.44 -5.32 -19.95
N CYS A 141 -1.79 -6.35 -19.38
CA CYS A 141 -1.41 -6.39 -17.97
C CYS A 141 0.11 -6.45 -17.85
N PHE A 142 0.72 -5.49 -17.17
CA PHE A 142 2.16 -5.31 -17.04
C PHE A 142 2.54 -5.35 -15.55
N PRO A 143 2.70 -6.54 -14.95
CA PRO A 143 2.97 -6.69 -13.53
C PRO A 143 4.36 -6.17 -13.18
N LEU A 144 4.46 -5.37 -12.12
CA LEU A 144 5.70 -4.77 -11.65
C LEU A 144 5.93 -5.06 -10.16
N VAL A 145 7.10 -5.57 -9.83
CA VAL A 145 7.56 -5.75 -8.45
C VAL A 145 8.54 -4.63 -8.12
N CYS A 146 8.16 -3.73 -7.22
CA CYS A 146 8.93 -2.54 -6.89
C CYS A 146 8.65 -2.07 -5.45
N ASP A 147 9.72 -1.89 -4.66
CA ASP A 147 9.65 -1.20 -3.37
C ASP A 147 9.55 0.32 -3.56
N LEU A 148 8.35 0.87 -3.37
CA LEU A 148 8.12 2.33 -3.44
C LEU A 148 8.91 3.11 -2.37
N GLY A 149 9.26 2.48 -1.26
CA GLY A 149 10.01 3.11 -0.16
C GLY A 149 11.46 3.39 -0.54
N THR A 150 12.12 2.44 -1.18
CA THR A 150 13.56 2.52 -1.50
C THR A 150 13.87 2.79 -2.96
N ALA A 151 12.93 2.59 -3.89
CA ALA A 151 13.13 2.96 -5.30
C ALA A 151 13.44 4.46 -5.40
N GLY A 152 14.58 4.80 -6.01
CA GLY A 152 15.04 6.19 -6.12
C GLY A 152 14.09 7.06 -6.93
N HIS A 153 13.65 6.54 -8.09
CA HIS A 153 12.65 7.19 -8.92
C HIS A 153 11.63 6.18 -9.43
N LEU A 154 10.38 6.61 -9.57
CA LEU A 154 9.30 5.81 -10.17
C LEU A 154 9.19 6.05 -11.69
N LEU A 155 10.25 6.55 -12.33
CA LEU A 155 10.25 6.91 -13.75
C LEU A 155 9.95 5.72 -14.66
N MET A 156 10.29 4.50 -14.25
CA MET A 156 9.91 3.30 -15.01
C MET A 156 8.40 3.14 -15.22
N LEU A 157 7.56 3.73 -14.35
CA LEU A 157 6.10 3.77 -14.49
C LEU A 157 5.65 4.85 -15.48
N ARG A 158 6.53 5.76 -15.89
CA ARG A 158 6.32 6.67 -17.03
C ARG A 158 6.55 5.94 -18.35
N ASP A 159 7.57 5.08 -18.40
CA ASP A 159 8.00 4.42 -19.64
C ASP A 159 7.34 3.05 -19.86
N LEU A 160 6.13 2.87 -19.31
CA LEU A 160 5.39 1.62 -19.48
C LEU A 160 5.08 1.39 -20.97
N PRO A 161 5.17 0.13 -21.44
CA PRO A 161 5.02 -0.21 -22.85
C PRO A 161 3.57 -0.02 -23.30
N THR A 162 3.21 1.21 -23.65
CA THR A 162 1.93 1.54 -24.28
C THR A 162 2.19 2.30 -25.57
N ALA A 163 1.48 1.93 -26.63
CA ALA A 163 1.73 2.40 -28.00
C ALA A 163 1.33 3.87 -28.26
N SER A 164 0.68 4.54 -27.31
CA SER A 164 0.18 5.91 -27.47
C SER A 164 0.07 6.63 -26.12
N PRO A 165 0.34 7.95 -26.05
CA PRO A 165 0.11 8.73 -24.84
C PRO A 165 -1.37 8.70 -24.46
N MET A 166 -1.70 7.96 -23.39
CA MET A 166 -3.06 7.83 -22.86
C MET A 166 -3.15 8.35 -21.43
N PRO A 167 -4.34 8.78 -20.96
CA PRO A 167 -4.54 9.15 -19.57
C PRO A 167 -4.18 8.01 -18.62
N ARG A 168 -3.49 8.34 -17.53
CA ARG A 168 -3.20 7.38 -16.47
C ARG A 168 -4.07 7.65 -15.25
N LEU A 169 -4.58 6.57 -14.69
CA LEU A 169 -5.28 6.55 -13.43
C LEU A 169 -4.38 5.85 -12.42
N VAL A 170 -3.80 6.58 -11.50
CA VAL A 170 -2.92 6.02 -10.46
C VAL A 170 -3.75 5.78 -9.21
N THR A 171 -3.67 4.59 -8.62
CA THR A 171 -4.30 4.29 -7.32
C THR A 171 -3.23 4.10 -6.26
N PHE A 172 -3.48 4.61 -5.05
CA PHE A 172 -2.63 4.49 -3.88
C PHE A 172 -3.51 4.15 -2.66
N PHE A 173 -4.11 2.97 -2.68
CA PHE A 173 -5.13 2.55 -1.72
C PHE A 173 -4.53 1.80 -0.53
N GLY A 174 -4.86 2.21 0.68
CA GLY A 174 -4.38 1.58 1.92
C GLY A 174 -2.87 1.73 2.16
N MET A 175 -2.19 2.53 1.34
CA MET A 175 -0.74 2.67 1.38
C MET A 175 -0.28 3.86 2.21
N MET A 176 -1.04 4.97 2.24
CA MET A 176 -0.72 6.17 3.03
C MET A 176 -0.26 5.90 4.48
N PRO A 177 -0.89 4.97 5.23
CA PRO A 177 -0.49 4.69 6.60
C PRO A 177 0.94 4.13 6.76
N ASN A 178 1.45 3.45 5.72
CA ASN A 178 2.65 2.61 5.81
C ASN A 178 3.93 3.35 5.40
N PHE A 179 3.85 4.63 5.06
CA PHE A 179 5.01 5.41 4.64
C PHE A 179 5.16 6.67 5.46
N GLU A 180 6.41 7.10 5.61
CA GLU A 180 6.70 8.45 6.06
C GLU A 180 6.25 9.44 4.95
N PRO A 181 5.32 10.39 5.24
CA PRO A 181 4.72 11.23 4.21
C PRO A 181 5.73 12.01 3.36
N ASN A 182 6.79 12.51 4.00
CA ASN A 182 7.86 13.27 3.34
C ASN A 182 8.72 12.43 2.39
N ARG A 183 8.64 11.09 2.46
CA ARG A 183 9.35 10.20 1.55
C ARG A 183 8.50 9.76 0.37
N ILE A 184 7.21 9.50 0.59
CA ILE A 184 6.34 8.93 -0.45
C ILE A 184 5.62 9.98 -1.28
N LEU A 185 5.17 11.09 -0.67
CA LEU A 185 4.37 12.10 -1.37
C LEU A 185 5.15 12.82 -2.50
N PRO A 186 6.44 13.17 -2.33
CA PRO A 186 7.24 13.67 -3.46
C PRO A 186 7.32 12.69 -4.62
N LYS A 187 7.44 11.39 -4.33
CA LYS A 187 7.49 10.35 -5.38
C LYS A 187 6.16 10.25 -6.12
N LEU A 188 5.04 10.27 -5.40
CA LEU A 188 3.70 10.29 -6.01
C LEU A 188 3.48 11.53 -6.88
N ALA A 189 3.81 12.71 -6.37
CA ALA A 189 3.71 13.96 -7.13
C ALA A 189 4.58 13.93 -8.40
N SER A 190 5.82 13.43 -8.28
CA SER A 190 6.71 13.27 -9.44
C SER A 190 6.20 12.24 -10.45
N LEU A 191 5.37 11.28 -10.05
CA LEU A 191 4.86 10.28 -10.98
C LEU A 191 3.81 10.87 -11.92
N LEU A 192 2.96 11.77 -11.43
CA LEU A 192 1.82 12.30 -12.18
C LEU A 192 2.25 13.23 -13.32
N ARG A 193 1.68 13.02 -14.50
CA ARG A 193 1.73 13.94 -15.64
C ARG A 193 0.53 14.88 -15.59
N ARG A 194 0.56 15.88 -16.46
CA ARG A 194 -0.63 16.66 -16.80
C ARG A 194 -1.75 15.72 -17.28
N ASN A 195 -2.96 15.96 -16.79
CA ASN A 195 -4.17 15.17 -17.07
C ASN A 195 -4.20 13.75 -16.50
N ASP A 196 -3.20 13.33 -15.72
CA ASP A 196 -3.33 12.10 -14.94
C ASP A 196 -4.25 12.34 -13.74
N PHE A 197 -4.89 11.26 -13.30
CA PHE A 197 -5.72 11.21 -12.12
C PHE A 197 -5.02 10.38 -11.04
N LEU A 198 -5.08 10.83 -9.79
CA LEU A 198 -4.61 10.09 -8.62
C LEU A 198 -5.78 9.81 -7.69
N LEU A 199 -6.02 8.54 -7.37
CA LEU A 199 -6.92 8.13 -6.31
C LEU A 199 -6.11 7.71 -5.09
N VAL A 200 -6.23 8.45 -3.99
CA VAL A 200 -5.58 8.13 -2.72
C VAL A 200 -6.64 7.67 -1.74
N SER A 201 -6.40 6.57 -1.04
CA SER A 201 -7.15 6.29 0.19
C SER A 201 -6.29 6.50 1.42
N ALA A 202 -6.93 6.89 2.51
CA ALA A 202 -6.29 7.07 3.78
C ALA A 202 -7.19 6.55 4.89
N ASN A 203 -6.56 5.92 5.86
CA ASN A 203 -7.21 5.59 7.11
C ASN A 203 -7.20 6.80 8.04
N LEU A 204 -8.36 7.05 8.63
CA LEU A 204 -8.61 8.22 9.46
C LEU A 204 -8.69 7.83 10.94
N ALA A 205 -8.46 8.81 11.80
CA ALA A 205 -8.87 8.76 13.19
C ALA A 205 -10.28 9.38 13.27
N PRO A 206 -11.30 8.64 13.73
CA PRO A 206 -12.66 9.16 13.87
C PRO A 206 -12.72 10.18 15.01
N ALA A 207 -13.78 10.96 15.11
CA ALA A 207 -13.96 12.05 16.09
C ALA A 207 -13.18 13.36 15.79
N ARG A 208 -13.68 14.45 16.39
CA ARG A 208 -13.07 15.79 16.28
C ARG A 208 -11.77 15.89 17.06
N ASP A 209 -11.70 15.21 18.20
CA ASP A 209 -10.49 15.10 18.99
C ASP A 209 -9.61 13.97 18.44
N TYR A 210 -8.41 14.35 17.99
CA TYR A 210 -7.53 13.41 17.29
C TYR A 210 -7.01 12.31 18.21
N ASP A 211 -6.76 12.61 19.49
CA ASP A 211 -6.27 11.64 20.47
C ASP A 211 -7.34 10.62 20.86
N ALA A 212 -8.56 11.08 21.09
CA ALA A 212 -9.73 10.23 21.32
C ALA A 212 -9.98 9.32 20.10
N GLY A 213 -9.88 9.87 18.90
CA GLY A 213 -9.97 9.12 17.66
C GLY A 213 -8.95 8.01 17.54
N MET A 214 -7.68 8.32 17.80
CA MET A 214 -6.61 7.33 17.81
C MET A 214 -6.84 6.22 18.84
N LYS A 215 -7.34 6.56 20.04
CA LYS A 215 -7.69 5.56 21.07
C LYS A 215 -8.83 4.65 20.62
N ALA A 216 -9.85 5.20 19.96
CA ALA A 216 -11.02 4.45 19.50
C ALA A 216 -10.67 3.36 18.47
N ILE A 217 -9.69 3.62 17.59
CA ILE A 217 -9.30 2.67 16.55
C ILE A 217 -8.16 1.72 16.97
N LEU A 218 -7.49 1.95 18.10
CA LEU A 218 -6.39 1.10 18.56
C LEU A 218 -6.79 -0.39 18.71
N PRO A 219 -8.00 -0.74 19.21
CA PRO A 219 -8.48 -2.12 19.26
C PRO A 219 -8.49 -2.83 17.90
N GLN A 220 -8.66 -2.10 16.79
CA GLN A 220 -8.65 -2.68 15.44
C GLN A 220 -7.31 -3.34 15.07
N TYR A 221 -6.23 -3.01 15.78
CA TYR A 221 -4.91 -3.62 15.60
C TYR A 221 -4.60 -4.67 16.66
N ARG A 222 -5.29 -4.62 17.80
CA ARG A 222 -5.10 -5.53 18.93
C ARG A 222 -5.95 -6.80 18.76
N ASN A 223 -5.85 -7.44 17.60
CA ASN A 223 -6.53 -8.71 17.31
C ASN A 223 -5.53 -9.84 17.02
N ALA A 224 -6.01 -11.09 17.09
CA ALA A 224 -5.19 -12.28 16.91
C ALA A 224 -4.61 -12.36 15.49
N GLN A 225 -5.38 -12.02 14.47
CA GLN A 225 -4.96 -12.08 13.06
C GLN A 225 -3.82 -11.10 12.77
N THR A 226 -3.87 -9.89 13.33
CA THR A 226 -2.80 -8.88 13.19
C THR A 226 -1.53 -9.35 13.90
N ARG A 227 -1.66 -9.93 15.09
CA ARG A 227 -0.52 -10.51 15.82
C ARG A 227 0.12 -11.66 15.04
N ASP A 228 -0.69 -12.58 14.52
CA ASP A 228 -0.23 -13.73 13.75
C ASP A 228 0.51 -13.31 12.46
N TRP A 229 -0.03 -12.34 11.73
CA TRP A 229 0.64 -11.77 10.57
C TRP A 229 2.00 -11.13 10.92
N LEU A 230 2.05 -10.25 11.92
CA LEU A 230 3.29 -9.57 12.31
C LEU A 230 4.32 -10.52 12.93
N MET A 231 3.87 -11.54 13.67
CA MET A 231 4.74 -12.59 14.21
C MET A 231 5.33 -13.45 13.10
N THR A 232 4.66 -13.62 11.96
CA THR A 232 5.17 -14.43 10.85
C THR A 232 6.54 -13.93 10.38
N PHE A 233 6.72 -12.61 10.20
CA PHE A 233 8.03 -12.04 9.88
C PHE A 233 9.09 -12.38 10.95
N LEU A 234 8.74 -12.20 12.23
CA LEU A 234 9.68 -12.44 13.33
C LEU A 234 10.14 -13.91 13.38
N LEU A 235 9.22 -14.84 13.16
CA LEU A 235 9.52 -16.26 13.11
C LEU A 235 10.37 -16.62 11.88
N ASP A 236 10.04 -16.06 10.71
CA ASP A 236 10.76 -16.31 9.47
C ASP A 236 12.22 -15.83 9.53
N VAL A 237 12.51 -14.75 10.30
CA VAL A 237 13.87 -14.23 10.48
C VAL A 237 14.64 -14.91 11.63
N GLY A 238 14.01 -15.82 12.38
CA GLY A 238 14.67 -16.68 13.36
C GLY A 238 14.34 -16.39 14.83
N PHE A 239 13.47 -15.42 15.14
CA PHE A 239 12.98 -15.26 16.52
C PHE A 239 12.00 -16.39 16.88
N ARG A 240 11.85 -16.64 18.18
CA ARG A 240 10.89 -17.59 18.74
C ARG A 240 9.72 -16.83 19.35
N GLN A 241 8.54 -17.48 19.41
CA GLN A 241 7.38 -16.89 20.10
C GLN A 241 7.68 -16.56 21.56
N THR A 242 8.54 -17.35 22.21
CA THR A 242 8.94 -17.17 23.60
C THR A 242 9.94 -16.04 23.83
N ASP A 243 10.49 -15.43 22.78
CA ASP A 243 11.51 -14.38 22.92
C ASP A 243 10.91 -13.06 23.40
N GLY A 244 9.60 -12.87 23.24
CA GLY A 244 8.97 -11.60 23.54
C GLY A 244 7.48 -11.55 23.23
N LYS A 245 6.93 -10.33 23.26
CA LYS A 245 5.50 -10.07 22.99
C LYS A 245 5.30 -8.83 22.14
N LEU A 246 4.30 -8.89 21.26
CA LEU A 246 3.84 -7.71 20.52
C LEU A 246 3.01 -6.78 21.42
N ILE A 247 3.41 -5.52 21.50
CA ILE A 247 2.69 -4.45 22.18
C ILE A 247 2.28 -3.40 21.15
N PHE A 248 1.02 -3.00 21.21
CA PHE A 248 0.44 -1.99 20.32
C PHE A 248 0.19 -0.70 21.09
N SER A 249 0.69 0.42 20.58
CA SER A 249 0.58 1.74 21.19
C SER A 249 0.27 2.81 20.14
N ILE A 250 -0.02 4.01 20.60
CA ILE A 250 -0.14 5.21 19.76
C ILE A 250 1.13 6.04 20.00
N GLU A 251 1.76 6.49 18.92
CA GLU A 251 2.92 7.37 18.96
C GLU A 251 2.66 8.63 18.13
N ASN A 252 3.28 9.75 18.53
CA ASN A 252 3.43 10.90 17.62
C ASN A 252 4.46 10.52 16.55
N GLY A 253 4.14 10.80 15.29
CA GLY A 253 5.03 10.62 14.15
C GLY A 253 5.32 11.95 13.44
N ALA A 254 5.72 11.87 12.19
CA ALA A 254 6.08 13.04 11.41
C ALA A 254 4.86 13.92 11.07
N MET A 255 5.11 15.20 10.79
CA MET A 255 4.13 16.13 10.20
C MET A 255 2.85 16.31 11.04
N ASP A 256 2.99 16.28 12.37
CA ASP A 256 1.87 16.37 13.32
C ASP A 256 0.79 15.29 13.08
N LEU A 257 1.23 14.12 12.63
CA LEU A 257 0.41 12.91 12.54
C LEU A 257 0.74 11.98 13.68
N LYS A 258 -0.27 11.27 14.15
CA LYS A 258 -0.16 10.13 15.05
C LYS A 258 -0.24 8.84 14.25
N ARG A 259 0.34 7.80 14.80
CA ARG A 259 0.35 6.47 14.20
C ARG A 259 0.14 5.41 15.27
N ILE A 260 -0.52 4.33 14.88
CA ILE A 260 -0.50 3.09 15.66
C ILE A 260 0.83 2.41 15.38
N VAL A 261 1.48 1.90 16.41
CA VAL A 261 2.77 1.21 16.32
C VAL A 261 2.66 -0.14 16.99
N ALA A 262 3.22 -1.17 16.36
CA ALA A 262 3.45 -2.45 17.00
C ALA A 262 4.95 -2.63 17.23
N ARG A 263 5.32 -2.95 18.47
CA ARG A 263 6.68 -3.25 18.89
C ARG A 263 6.74 -4.66 19.44
N PHE A 264 7.74 -5.43 19.05
CA PHE A 264 8.07 -6.68 19.72
C PHE A 264 9.01 -6.36 20.88
N HIS A 265 8.54 -6.59 22.11
CA HIS A 265 9.32 -6.38 23.31
C HIS A 265 9.95 -7.68 23.76
N PHE A 266 11.28 -7.70 23.87
CA PHE A 266 12.04 -8.89 24.26
C PHE A 266 11.88 -9.15 25.76
N SER A 267 11.41 -10.34 26.10
CA SER A 267 11.28 -10.81 27.48
C SER A 267 12.59 -11.43 28.00
N ARG A 268 13.50 -11.78 27.09
CA ARG A 268 14.81 -12.37 27.38
C ARG A 268 15.84 -11.91 26.35
N ASN A 269 17.12 -12.06 26.69
CA ASN A 269 18.19 -11.90 25.71
C ASN A 269 17.97 -12.90 24.57
N SER A 270 18.00 -12.40 23.34
CA SER A 270 17.70 -13.17 22.14
C SER A 270 18.75 -12.83 21.08
N GLU A 271 19.17 -13.84 20.33
CA GLU A 271 20.12 -13.67 19.24
C GLU A 271 19.59 -14.39 18.01
N ILE A 272 19.68 -13.73 16.85
CA ILE A 272 19.33 -14.32 15.56
C ILE A 272 20.51 -14.20 14.60
N HIS A 273 20.61 -15.17 13.71
CA HIS A 273 21.61 -15.21 12.65
C HIS A 273 20.92 -15.04 11.31
N VAL A 274 21.23 -13.94 10.62
CA VAL A 274 20.65 -13.60 9.32
C VAL A 274 21.79 -13.50 8.32
N HIS A 275 21.89 -14.50 7.44
CA HIS A 275 23.04 -14.72 6.56
C HIS A 275 24.35 -14.81 7.36
N ASP A 276 25.32 -13.92 7.08
CA ASP A 276 26.65 -13.86 7.70
C ASP A 276 26.71 -12.90 8.91
N LYS A 277 25.55 -12.46 9.45
CA LYS A 277 25.47 -11.46 10.52
C LYS A 277 24.67 -11.98 11.70
N SER A 278 25.20 -11.74 12.91
CA SER A 278 24.47 -11.94 14.16
C SER A 278 23.86 -10.62 14.65
N PHE A 279 22.67 -10.72 15.24
CA PHE A 279 21.96 -9.62 15.88
C PHE A 279 21.51 -10.05 17.27
N ALA A 280 22.04 -9.40 18.30
CA ALA A 280 21.67 -9.62 19.69
C ALA A 280 20.70 -8.52 20.17
N PHE A 281 19.67 -8.94 20.89
CA PHE A 281 18.65 -8.09 21.50
C PHE A 281 18.57 -8.41 22.99
N ARG A 282 18.67 -7.39 23.83
CA ARG A 282 18.61 -7.56 25.29
C ARG A 282 17.17 -7.70 25.76
N ALA A 283 16.97 -8.37 26.88
CA ALA A 283 15.73 -8.26 27.63
C ALA A 283 15.40 -6.76 27.85
N SER A 284 14.12 -6.40 27.75
CA SER A 284 13.58 -5.02 27.77
C SER A 284 13.75 -4.18 26.49
N GLU A 285 14.62 -4.58 25.55
CA GLU A 285 14.68 -3.91 24.25
C GLU A 285 13.40 -4.15 23.44
N SER A 286 13.20 -3.32 22.42
CA SER A 286 12.09 -3.50 21.49
C SER A 286 12.50 -3.31 20.04
N LEU A 287 11.82 -4.04 19.17
CA LEU A 287 11.91 -3.94 17.72
C LEU A 287 10.59 -3.38 17.20
N ARG A 288 10.60 -2.22 16.54
CA ARG A 288 9.38 -1.72 15.87
C ARG A 288 9.13 -2.59 14.65
N VAL A 289 8.04 -3.36 14.68
CA VAL A 289 7.68 -4.25 13.57
C VAL A 289 6.74 -3.57 12.58
N PHE A 290 5.84 -2.71 13.06
CA PHE A 290 4.80 -2.13 12.22
C PHE A 290 4.44 -0.73 12.68
N PHE A 291 4.01 0.10 11.74
CA PHE A 291 3.29 1.32 12.06
C PHE A 291 2.23 1.62 11.00
N SER A 292 1.23 2.40 11.40
CA SER A 292 0.15 2.83 10.53
C SER A 292 -0.26 4.25 10.92
N TYR A 293 0.11 5.23 10.11
CA TYR A 293 -0.36 6.60 10.24
C TYR A 293 -1.88 6.70 10.10
N ARG A 294 -2.44 7.69 10.78
CA ARG A 294 -3.83 8.06 10.67
C ARG A 294 -3.95 9.52 10.41
N HIS A 295 -4.98 9.91 9.68
CA HIS A 295 -5.20 11.30 9.33
C HIS A 295 -6.54 11.79 9.89
N THR A 296 -6.72 13.10 9.92
CA THR A 296 -8.07 13.68 9.83
C THR A 296 -8.29 14.15 8.39
N PRO A 297 -9.53 14.35 7.94
CA PRO A 297 -9.81 14.87 6.60
C PRO A 297 -9.04 16.17 6.28
N GLU A 298 -8.96 17.11 7.21
CA GLU A 298 -8.28 18.40 7.06
C GLU A 298 -6.77 18.22 6.98
N ARG A 299 -6.20 17.39 7.87
CA ARG A 299 -4.76 17.09 7.88
C ARG A 299 -4.33 16.43 6.58
N LEU A 300 -5.13 15.50 6.07
CA LEU A 300 -4.87 14.83 4.81
C LEU A 300 -4.87 15.78 3.62
N ARG A 301 -5.89 16.65 3.50
CA ARG A 301 -5.94 17.67 2.43
C ARG A 301 -4.76 18.62 2.49
N ARG A 302 -4.44 19.17 3.67
CA ARG A 302 -3.27 20.05 3.86
C ARG A 302 -1.96 19.36 3.49
N LEU A 303 -1.83 18.09 3.89
CA LEU A 303 -0.65 17.29 3.60
C LEU A 303 -0.48 17.07 2.10
N LEU A 304 -1.53 16.65 1.38
CA LEU A 304 -1.49 16.46 -0.07
C LEU A 304 -1.17 17.77 -0.81
N SER A 305 -1.83 18.87 -0.45
CA SER A 305 -1.57 20.19 -1.06
C SER A 305 -0.12 20.64 -0.88
N ARG A 306 0.51 20.36 0.26
CA ARG A 306 1.94 20.69 0.51
C ARG A 306 2.89 20.01 -0.47
N TYR A 307 2.47 18.90 -1.09
CA TYR A 307 3.25 18.17 -2.09
C TYR A 307 2.68 18.32 -3.50
N ASN A 308 1.97 19.41 -3.79
CA ASN A 308 1.41 19.71 -5.11
C ASN A 308 0.39 18.67 -5.60
N LEU A 309 -0.30 17.99 -4.69
CA LEU A 309 -1.41 17.09 -4.98
C LEU A 309 -2.72 17.75 -4.57
N GLN A 310 -3.37 18.42 -5.52
CA GLN A 310 -4.61 19.14 -5.26
C GLN A 310 -5.77 18.16 -5.18
N THR A 311 -6.57 18.24 -4.11
CA THR A 311 -7.80 17.46 -3.95
C THR A 311 -8.92 18.11 -4.75
N CYS A 312 -9.55 17.34 -5.64
CA CYS A 312 -10.72 17.77 -6.41
C CYS A 312 -12.03 17.26 -5.78
N PHE A 313 -12.02 16.01 -5.32
CA PHE A 313 -13.17 15.39 -4.65
C PHE A 313 -12.70 14.58 -3.46
N GLN A 314 -13.56 14.48 -2.44
CA GLN A 314 -13.31 13.72 -1.22
C GLN A 314 -14.58 13.00 -0.80
N TRP A 315 -14.44 11.73 -0.46
CA TRP A 315 -15.50 10.90 0.11
C TRP A 315 -15.00 10.30 1.42
N ILE A 316 -15.79 10.43 2.48
CA ILE A 316 -15.47 9.94 3.82
C ILE A 316 -16.55 8.92 4.19
N ALA A 317 -16.13 7.75 4.69
CA ALA A 317 -17.06 6.74 5.14
C ALA A 317 -17.86 7.24 6.35
N GLN A 318 -19.06 6.72 6.57
CA GLN A 318 -19.89 7.13 7.72
C GLN A 318 -19.20 6.89 9.07
N SER A 319 -18.36 5.85 9.17
CA SER A 319 -17.53 5.59 10.36
C SER A 319 -16.48 6.68 10.63
N ALA A 320 -16.20 7.54 9.64
CA ALA A 320 -15.11 8.50 9.63
C ALA A 320 -13.71 7.87 9.78
N GLU A 321 -13.55 6.58 9.46
CA GLU A 321 -12.28 5.84 9.59
C GLU A 321 -11.55 5.62 8.25
N GLU A 322 -12.21 5.92 7.13
CA GLU A 322 -11.64 5.77 5.79
C GLU A 322 -12.09 6.95 4.93
N ALA A 323 -11.17 7.47 4.13
CA ALA A 323 -11.49 8.40 3.05
C ALA A 323 -10.83 7.97 1.74
N VAL A 324 -11.48 8.34 0.64
CA VAL A 324 -10.93 8.28 -0.71
C VAL A 324 -10.95 9.68 -1.30
N LEU A 325 -9.87 10.09 -1.93
CA LEU A 325 -9.70 11.41 -2.53
C LEU A 325 -9.31 11.23 -3.99
N LEU A 326 -9.93 12.01 -4.85
CA LEU A 326 -9.48 12.21 -6.23
C LEU A 326 -8.61 13.47 -6.26
N CYS A 327 -7.38 13.32 -6.73
CA CYS A 327 -6.37 14.36 -6.79
C CYS A 327 -5.77 14.51 -8.19
N HIS A 328 -5.23 15.70 -8.45
CA HIS A 328 -4.42 16.02 -9.61
C HIS A 328 -3.09 16.66 -9.19
N SER A 329 -2.10 16.62 -10.07
CA SER A 329 -0.90 17.44 -9.90
C SER A 329 -1.24 18.92 -10.07
N SER A 330 -0.84 19.77 -9.12
CA SER A 330 -0.95 21.23 -9.24
C SER A 330 0.23 21.87 -9.95
N VAL A 331 1.25 21.07 -10.33
CA VAL A 331 2.35 21.55 -11.16
C VAL A 331 1.82 21.68 -12.60
N GLY A 332 1.50 22.92 -13.00
CA GLY A 332 1.29 23.30 -14.39
C GLY A 332 2.53 22.96 -15.25
N PRO A 333 2.43 22.97 -16.59
CA PRO A 333 3.43 22.38 -17.46
C PRO A 333 4.85 22.86 -17.14
N SER A 334 5.74 21.93 -16.81
CA SER A 334 7.18 22.15 -16.99
C SER A 334 7.36 22.41 -18.49
N ARG A 335 7.76 23.63 -18.83
CA ARG A 335 8.13 23.99 -20.21
C ARG A 335 9.31 23.15 -20.70
#